data_AF-A0AAJ4T439-F1
#
_entry.id   AF-A0AAJ4T439-F1
#
_cell.length_a   1.000
_cell.length_b   1.000
_cell.length_c   1.000
_cell.angle_alpha   90.00
_cell.angle_beta   90.00
_cell.angle_gamma   90.00
#
_symmetry.space_group_name_H-M   'P 1'
#
loop_
_entity.id
_entity.type
_entity.pdbx_description
1 polymer ?
#
loop_
_entity_poly.entity_id
_entity_poly.type
_entity_poly.pdbx_seq_one_letter_code
_entity_poly.pdbx_strand_id
1 'polypeptide(L)'
;MLVILGFLVVLFSVFGGFAMQGGHLGALFQPLELLMIGGAALGTFFVGNDAKAIRATFAALPTLFHGSQYTKARYMELMGLMYEILSKIRKEGLMSVEDDIDDPYRSPIFVKYPYTLGDEHILEFITDYLRLMVSGNMDAYQIENLMDNEIETHHEDAEMPIQTISQLADAMPAFGIVAAVMGVVHTMASVGLPPAELGVLIAQALVGTFIGILLAYGFIAPLASLLRRKHHETAKMYQCVKVTLLASLNGYAPALAVEFGRKVISATERPSFSELENHVRQVRTKN
;
A
#
# COMPACT_ATOMS: atom_id res chain seq x y z
N MET A 1 2.95 11.45 -7.17
CA MET A 1 3.01 12.95 -7.30
C MET A 1 2.96 13.69 -5.96
N LEU A 2 1.98 13.43 -5.08
CA LEU A 2 1.86 14.17 -3.80
C LEU A 2 3.04 13.94 -2.82
N VAL A 3 3.68 12.77 -2.85
CA VAL A 3 4.87 12.46 -2.01
C VAL A 3 6.03 13.42 -2.32
N ILE A 4 6.38 13.57 -3.59
CA ILE A 4 7.48 14.43 -4.03
C ILE A 4 7.20 15.88 -3.67
N LEU A 5 5.97 16.35 -3.92
CA LEU A 5 5.55 17.68 -3.54
C LEU A 5 5.65 17.90 -2.02
N GLY A 6 5.19 16.93 -1.22
CA GLY A 6 5.29 16.97 0.24
C GLY A 6 6.73 17.06 0.73
N PHE A 7 7.63 16.24 0.17
CA PHE A 7 9.06 16.29 0.50
C PHE A 7 9.70 17.62 0.11
N LEU A 8 9.34 18.19 -1.03
CA LEU A 8 9.80 19.54 -1.40
C LEU A 8 9.30 20.60 -0.42
N VAL A 9 8.03 20.53 0.00
CA VAL A 9 7.48 21.46 1.01
C VAL A 9 8.23 21.34 2.33
N VAL A 10 8.50 20.11 2.81
CA VAL A 10 9.29 19.88 4.03
C VAL A 10 10.70 20.47 3.88
N LEU A 11 11.41 20.14 2.79
CA LEU A 11 12.76 20.64 2.54
C LEU A 11 12.80 22.17 2.46
N PHE A 12 11.94 22.80 1.66
CA PHE A 12 11.93 24.25 1.52
C PHE A 12 11.50 24.97 2.80
N SER A 13 10.57 24.42 3.57
CA SER A 13 10.12 25.05 4.81
C SER A 13 11.23 25.01 5.87
N VAL A 14 11.86 23.85 6.05
CA VAL A 14 12.92 23.67 7.06
C VAL A 14 14.20 24.40 6.66
N PHE A 15 14.73 24.12 5.47
CA PHE A 15 16.01 24.70 5.04
C PHE A 15 15.87 26.15 4.56
N GLY A 16 14.76 26.49 3.90
CA GLY A 16 14.48 27.87 3.50
C GLY A 16 14.25 28.78 4.72
N GLY A 17 13.52 28.31 5.74
CA GLY A 17 13.37 29.04 7.00
C GLY A 17 14.70 29.29 7.71
N PHE A 18 15.56 28.27 7.79
CA PHE A 18 16.90 28.40 8.37
C PHE A 18 17.79 29.38 7.58
N ALA A 19 17.76 29.34 6.25
CA ALA A 19 18.50 30.28 5.41
C ALA A 19 17.99 31.72 5.56
N MET A 20 16.68 31.93 5.66
CA MET A 20 16.08 33.25 5.89
C MET A 20 16.47 33.84 7.26
N GLN A 21 16.71 33.00 8.25
CA GLN A 21 17.24 33.41 9.56
C GLN A 21 18.74 33.79 9.50
N GLY A 22 19.40 33.63 8.36
CA GLY A 22 20.84 33.86 8.19
C GLY A 22 21.70 32.62 8.46
N GLY A 23 21.09 31.43 8.57
CA GLY A 23 21.80 30.18 8.79
C GLY A 23 22.60 29.71 7.56
N HIS A 24 23.79 29.16 7.78
CA HIS A 24 24.63 28.59 6.72
C HIS A 24 24.31 27.10 6.53
N LEU A 25 23.67 26.74 5.42
CA LEU A 25 23.26 25.35 5.12
C LEU A 25 24.42 24.35 5.14
N GLY A 26 25.64 24.78 4.79
CA GLY A 26 26.84 23.94 4.86
C GLY A 26 27.14 23.41 6.27
N ALA A 27 26.72 24.14 7.32
CA ALA A 27 26.90 23.68 8.70
C ALA A 27 26.02 22.46 9.05
N LEU A 28 24.87 22.32 8.38
CA LEU A 28 23.93 21.20 8.60
C LEU A 28 24.35 19.93 7.85
N PHE A 29 25.24 20.04 6.86
CA PHE A 29 25.70 18.89 6.10
C PHE A 29 26.87 18.21 6.81
N GLN A 30 26.56 17.24 7.68
CA GLN A 30 27.53 16.44 8.42
C GLN A 30 27.49 14.98 7.95
N PRO A 31 28.42 14.55 7.06
CA PRO A 31 28.40 13.20 6.50
C PRO A 31 28.59 12.09 7.55
N LEU A 32 29.39 12.34 8.59
CA LEU A 32 29.63 11.37 9.65
C LEU A 32 28.39 11.14 10.52
N GLU A 33 27.62 12.19 10.81
CA GLU A 33 26.33 12.09 11.50
C GLU A 33 25.33 11.28 10.67
N LEU A 34 25.26 11.54 9.37
CA LEU A 34 24.43 10.75 8.44
C LEU A 34 24.86 9.27 8.39
N LEU A 35 26.16 9.00 8.44
CA LEU A 35 26.68 7.63 8.49
C LEU A 35 26.31 6.93 9.81
N MET A 36 26.41 7.61 10.95
CA MET A 36 26.04 7.04 12.25
C MET A 36 24.54 6.74 12.30
N ILE A 37 23.70 7.70 11.92
CA ILE A 37 22.23 7.56 11.94
C ILE A 37 21.79 6.53 10.91
N GLY A 38 22.19 6.70 9.65
CA GLY A 38 21.79 5.81 8.54
C GLY A 38 22.42 4.41 8.64
N GLY A 39 23.65 4.31 9.12
CA GLY A 39 24.32 3.03 9.38
C GLY A 39 23.65 2.26 10.50
N ALA A 40 23.31 2.92 11.61
CA ALA A 40 22.54 2.30 12.69
C ALA A 40 21.14 1.90 12.20
N ALA A 41 20.45 2.77 11.44
CA ALA A 41 19.17 2.50 10.81
C ALA A 41 19.18 1.22 9.99
N LEU A 42 20.14 1.10 9.07
CA LEU A 42 20.28 -0.08 8.20
C LEU A 42 20.66 -1.32 9.01
N GLY A 43 21.56 -1.18 10.00
CA GLY A 43 21.93 -2.27 10.89
C GLY A 43 20.74 -2.83 11.65
N THR A 44 19.92 -1.96 12.26
CA THR A 44 18.71 -2.39 12.97
C THR A 44 17.63 -2.90 12.05
N PHE A 45 17.52 -2.36 10.83
CA PHE A 45 16.62 -2.88 9.81
C PHE A 45 16.98 -4.33 9.44
N PHE A 46 18.26 -4.65 9.23
CA PHE A 46 18.67 -6.03 8.94
C PHE A 46 18.54 -6.98 10.12
N VAL A 47 18.80 -6.52 11.35
CA VAL A 47 18.68 -7.35 12.55
C VAL A 47 17.22 -7.62 12.90
N GLY A 48 16.33 -6.65 12.67
CA GLY A 48 14.92 -6.73 13.04
C GLY A 48 14.01 -7.41 12.03
N ASN A 49 14.50 -7.78 10.84
CA ASN A 49 13.65 -8.28 9.75
C ASN A 49 14.25 -9.52 9.07
N ASP A 50 13.37 -10.45 8.67
CA ASP A 50 13.76 -11.59 7.86
C ASP A 50 13.89 -11.21 6.37
N ALA A 51 14.38 -12.14 5.54
CA ALA A 51 14.60 -11.89 4.12
C ALA A 51 13.29 -11.56 3.36
N LYS A 52 12.14 -12.07 3.84
CA LYS A 52 10.83 -11.81 3.22
C LYS A 52 10.40 -10.37 3.48
N ALA A 53 10.44 -9.91 4.72
CA ALA A 53 10.12 -8.55 5.14
C ALA A 53 11.01 -7.52 4.42
N ILE A 54 12.31 -7.81 4.32
CA ILE A 54 13.26 -6.94 3.60
C ILE A 54 12.86 -6.80 2.13
N ARG A 55 12.62 -7.92 1.44
CA ARG A 55 12.26 -7.91 0.01
C ARG A 55 10.91 -7.23 -0.22
N ALA A 56 9.91 -7.52 0.61
CA ALA A 56 8.60 -6.90 0.55
C ALA A 56 8.67 -5.38 0.76
N THR A 57 9.47 -4.92 1.73
CA THR A 57 9.68 -3.49 1.99
C THR A 57 10.28 -2.79 0.78
N PHE A 58 11.33 -3.36 0.17
CA PHE A 58 11.94 -2.78 -1.04
C PHE A 58 11.01 -2.78 -2.25
N ALA A 59 10.17 -3.81 -2.41
CA ALA A 59 9.16 -3.87 -3.47
C ALA A 59 8.01 -2.86 -3.25
N ALA A 60 7.67 -2.56 -1.99
CA ALA A 60 6.60 -1.63 -1.65
C ALA A 60 6.99 -0.15 -1.86
N LEU A 61 8.24 0.24 -1.63
CA LEU A 61 8.70 1.63 -1.79
C LEU A 61 8.37 2.30 -3.14
N PRO A 62 8.64 1.69 -4.32
CA PRO A 62 8.31 2.32 -5.60
C PRO A 62 6.80 2.52 -5.80
N THR A 63 5.97 1.69 -5.18
CA THR A 63 4.51 1.82 -5.28
C THR A 63 4.00 3.12 -4.66
N LEU A 64 4.71 3.69 -3.68
CA LEU A 64 4.32 4.93 -2.99
C LEU A 64 4.33 6.16 -3.90
N PHE A 65 5.18 6.16 -4.93
CA PHE A 65 5.29 7.28 -5.87
C PHE A 65 4.19 7.31 -6.93
N HIS A 66 3.57 6.14 -7.18
CA HIS A 66 2.46 5.98 -8.11
C HIS A 66 1.12 6.44 -7.50
N GLY A 67 0.12 6.74 -8.32
CA GLY A 67 -1.24 7.06 -7.85
C GLY A 67 -1.92 5.87 -7.17
N SER A 68 -3.12 6.07 -6.62
CA SER A 68 -3.98 4.93 -6.31
C SER A 68 -4.40 4.27 -7.62
N GLN A 69 -4.32 2.95 -7.68
CA GLN A 69 -4.83 2.20 -8.82
C GLN A 69 -6.33 1.89 -8.67
N TYR A 70 -6.89 2.13 -7.48
CA TYR A 70 -8.28 1.90 -7.12
C TYR A 70 -9.12 3.08 -7.57
N THR A 71 -9.55 3.03 -8.82
CA THR A 71 -10.40 4.06 -9.40
C THR A 71 -11.80 3.54 -9.59
N LYS A 72 -12.76 4.47 -9.66
CA LYS A 72 -14.14 4.15 -10.04
C LYS A 72 -14.21 3.34 -11.34
N ALA A 73 -13.35 3.64 -12.32
CA ALA A 73 -13.28 2.90 -13.58
C ALA A 73 -12.88 1.43 -13.37
N ARG A 74 -11.87 1.16 -12.53
CA ARG A 74 -11.45 -0.20 -12.17
C ARG A 74 -12.55 -0.98 -11.45
N TYR A 75 -13.24 -0.35 -10.50
CA TYR A 75 -14.39 -0.99 -9.85
C TYR A 75 -15.55 -1.29 -10.80
N MET A 76 -15.81 -0.39 -11.76
CA MET A 76 -16.83 -0.60 -12.79
C MET A 76 -16.47 -1.77 -13.71
N GLU A 77 -15.21 -1.88 -14.13
CA GLU A 77 -14.74 -3.04 -14.90
C GLU A 77 -14.83 -4.34 -14.11
N LEU A 78 -14.38 -4.35 -12.85
CA LEU A 78 -14.49 -5.52 -11.97
C LEU A 78 -15.96 -5.97 -11.84
N MET A 79 -16.87 -5.04 -11.55
CA MET A 79 -18.29 -5.32 -11.44
C MET A 79 -18.92 -5.77 -12.77
N GLY A 80 -18.45 -5.23 -13.90
CA GLY A 80 -18.84 -5.67 -15.24
C GLY A 80 -18.43 -7.11 -15.51
N LEU A 81 -17.19 -7.48 -15.20
CA LEU A 81 -16.69 -8.85 -15.29
C LEU A 81 -17.53 -9.81 -14.44
N MET A 82 -17.74 -9.47 -13.16
CA MET A 82 -18.57 -10.27 -12.26
C MET A 82 -19.99 -10.42 -12.81
N TYR A 83 -20.59 -9.36 -13.39
CA TYR A 83 -21.89 -9.45 -14.01
C TYR A 83 -21.93 -10.42 -15.20
N GLU A 84 -20.96 -10.34 -16.12
CA GLU A 84 -20.90 -11.25 -17.28
C GLU A 84 -20.76 -12.71 -16.84
N ILE A 85 -19.82 -13.00 -15.95
CA ILE A 85 -19.59 -14.35 -15.41
C ILE A 85 -20.86 -14.88 -14.74
N LEU A 86 -21.41 -14.14 -13.79
CA LEU A 86 -22.62 -14.57 -13.06
C LEU A 86 -23.84 -14.70 -13.98
N SER A 87 -23.91 -13.88 -15.03
CA SER A 87 -24.97 -13.99 -16.04
C SER A 87 -24.83 -15.24 -16.91
N LYS A 88 -23.61 -15.62 -17.26
CA LYS A 88 -23.32 -16.87 -17.98
C LYS A 88 -23.66 -18.07 -17.10
N ILE A 89 -23.20 -18.10 -15.85
CA ILE A 89 -23.53 -19.13 -14.85
C ILE A 89 -25.05 -19.30 -14.71
N ARG A 90 -25.81 -18.20 -14.65
CA ARG A 90 -27.27 -18.28 -14.47
C ARG A 90 -28.00 -18.81 -15.71
N LYS A 91 -27.47 -18.58 -16.91
CA LYS A 91 -28.10 -19.01 -18.17
C LYS A 91 -27.71 -20.43 -18.56
N GLU A 92 -26.43 -20.76 -18.42
CA GLU A 92 -25.80 -21.96 -18.97
C GLU A 92 -25.38 -22.96 -17.89
N GLY A 93 -25.51 -22.59 -16.61
CA GLY A 93 -25.10 -23.40 -15.46
C GLY A 93 -23.67 -23.11 -15.02
N LEU A 94 -23.30 -23.58 -13.82
CA LEU A 94 -21.99 -23.29 -13.24
C LEU A 94 -20.82 -23.85 -14.07
N MET A 95 -20.97 -25.03 -14.66
CA MET A 95 -19.92 -25.65 -15.49
C MET A 95 -19.57 -24.82 -16.73
N SER A 96 -20.41 -23.88 -17.15
CA SER A 96 -20.18 -23.08 -18.36
C SER A 96 -18.98 -22.14 -18.27
N VAL A 97 -18.50 -21.83 -17.06
CA VAL A 97 -17.36 -20.92 -16.84
C VAL A 97 -16.04 -21.64 -16.57
N GLU A 98 -16.01 -22.98 -16.59
CA GLU A 98 -14.80 -23.77 -16.30
C GLU A 98 -13.64 -23.42 -17.24
N ASP A 99 -13.89 -23.40 -18.56
CA ASP A 99 -12.88 -23.00 -19.54
C ASP A 99 -12.44 -21.53 -19.37
N ASP A 100 -13.33 -20.65 -18.90
CA ASP A 100 -13.02 -19.24 -18.69
C ASP A 100 -12.11 -19.00 -17.47
N ILE A 101 -12.28 -19.79 -16.41
CA ILE A 101 -11.49 -19.68 -15.17
C ILE A 101 -10.16 -20.43 -15.24
N ASP A 102 -10.08 -21.48 -16.07
CA ASP A 102 -8.84 -22.26 -16.27
C ASP A 102 -7.82 -21.53 -17.16
N ASP A 103 -8.27 -20.78 -18.17
CA ASP A 103 -7.41 -19.89 -18.96
C ASP A 103 -8.03 -18.47 -19.12
N PRO A 104 -7.94 -17.63 -18.07
CA PRO A 104 -8.50 -16.27 -18.09
C PRO A 104 -7.87 -15.38 -19.16
N TYR A 105 -6.62 -15.64 -19.55
CA TYR A 105 -5.92 -14.85 -20.57
C TYR A 105 -6.44 -15.10 -21.98
N ARG A 106 -7.08 -16.25 -22.22
CA ARG A 106 -7.73 -16.57 -23.50
C ARG A 106 -9.25 -16.47 -23.44
N SER A 107 -9.83 -16.34 -22.25
CA SER A 107 -11.27 -16.20 -22.11
C SER A 107 -11.79 -14.95 -22.81
N PRO A 108 -12.84 -15.07 -23.66
CA PRO A 108 -13.47 -13.93 -24.31
C PRO A 108 -14.16 -12.99 -23.32
N ILE A 109 -14.41 -13.44 -22.08
CA ILE A 109 -14.98 -12.61 -21.01
C ILE A 109 -13.88 -11.80 -20.35
N PHE A 110 -12.85 -12.44 -19.81
CA PHE A 110 -11.79 -11.76 -19.04
C PHE A 110 -10.96 -10.78 -19.88
N VAL A 111 -10.71 -11.08 -21.16
CA VAL A 111 -9.95 -10.20 -22.08
C VAL A 111 -10.61 -8.83 -22.28
N LYS A 112 -11.94 -8.71 -22.06
CA LYS A 112 -12.65 -7.42 -22.12
C LYS A 112 -12.31 -6.48 -20.96
N TYR A 113 -11.70 -6.98 -19.87
CA TYR A 113 -11.51 -6.28 -18.61
C TYR A 113 -10.02 -6.21 -18.23
N PRO A 114 -9.22 -5.37 -18.91
CA PRO A 114 -7.77 -5.34 -18.77
C PRO A 114 -7.29 -4.93 -17.37
N TYR A 115 -8.04 -4.12 -16.61
CA TYR A 115 -7.61 -3.75 -15.26
C TYR A 115 -7.65 -4.94 -14.29
N THR A 116 -8.64 -5.84 -14.45
CA THR A 116 -8.73 -7.05 -13.62
C THR A 116 -7.73 -8.11 -14.10
N LEU A 117 -7.56 -8.25 -15.42
CA LEU A 117 -6.59 -9.18 -16.00
C LEU A 117 -5.14 -8.83 -15.64
N GLY A 118 -4.83 -7.54 -15.48
CA GLY A 118 -3.52 -7.05 -15.06
C GLY A 118 -3.25 -7.14 -13.55
N ASP A 119 -4.23 -7.56 -12.75
CA ASP A 119 -4.11 -7.75 -11.31
C ASP A 119 -4.15 -9.24 -10.97
N GLU A 120 -2.97 -9.86 -10.93
CA GLU A 120 -2.82 -11.30 -10.73
C GLU A 120 -3.51 -11.78 -9.44
N HIS A 121 -3.42 -11.03 -8.35
CA HIS A 121 -4.02 -11.45 -7.08
C HIS A 121 -5.55 -11.37 -7.08
N ILE A 122 -6.15 -10.33 -7.67
CA ILE A 122 -7.61 -10.27 -7.81
C ILE A 122 -8.10 -11.31 -8.81
N LEU A 123 -7.36 -11.54 -9.89
CA LEU A 123 -7.68 -12.57 -10.87
C LEU A 123 -7.70 -13.96 -10.23
N GLU A 124 -6.63 -14.31 -9.52
CA GLU A 124 -6.47 -15.57 -8.78
C GLU A 124 -7.61 -15.76 -7.78
N PHE A 125 -7.91 -14.73 -6.97
CA PHE A 125 -9.03 -14.75 -6.02
C PHE A 125 -10.37 -15.04 -6.73
N ILE A 126 -10.67 -14.36 -7.83
CA ILE A 126 -11.91 -14.61 -8.58
C ILE A 126 -11.94 -16.05 -9.13
N THR A 127 -10.86 -16.49 -9.78
CA THR A 127 -10.83 -17.79 -10.46
C THR A 127 -10.88 -18.96 -9.50
N ASP A 128 -10.16 -18.88 -8.37
CA ASP A 128 -10.11 -19.97 -7.39
C ASP A 128 -11.45 -20.15 -6.68
N TYR A 129 -12.12 -19.05 -6.28
CA TYR A 129 -13.44 -19.18 -5.69
C TYR A 129 -14.50 -19.63 -6.69
N LEU A 130 -14.43 -19.19 -7.95
CA LEU A 130 -15.31 -19.73 -8.99
C LEU A 130 -15.05 -21.22 -9.21
N ARG A 131 -13.79 -21.68 -9.18
CA ARG A 131 -13.44 -23.11 -9.30
C ARG A 131 -13.98 -23.91 -8.12
N LEU A 132 -13.87 -23.38 -6.90
CA LEU A 132 -14.49 -23.99 -5.71
C LEU A 132 -16.01 -24.08 -5.85
N MET A 133 -16.66 -23.04 -6.36
CA MET A 133 -18.10 -23.06 -6.62
C MET A 133 -18.48 -24.11 -7.67
N VAL A 134 -17.71 -24.24 -8.77
CA VAL A 134 -17.93 -25.26 -9.82
C VAL A 134 -17.79 -26.68 -9.27
N SER A 135 -16.83 -26.91 -8.36
CA SER A 135 -16.60 -28.23 -7.74
C SER A 135 -17.76 -28.73 -6.85
N GLY A 136 -18.71 -27.86 -6.50
CA GLY A 136 -20.04 -28.23 -6.01
C GLY A 136 -20.16 -28.78 -4.59
N ASN A 137 -19.09 -28.75 -3.77
CA ASN A 137 -19.05 -29.44 -2.47
C ASN A 137 -19.06 -28.53 -1.24
N MET A 138 -19.21 -27.21 -1.37
CA MET A 138 -19.12 -26.27 -0.26
C MET A 138 -20.39 -25.43 -0.09
N ASP A 139 -20.83 -25.27 1.16
CA ASP A 139 -21.91 -24.35 1.53
C ASP A 139 -21.41 -22.90 1.51
N ALA A 140 -22.32 -21.94 1.30
CA ALA A 140 -22.01 -20.51 1.21
C ALA A 140 -21.28 -19.99 2.46
N TYR A 141 -21.62 -20.50 3.65
CA TYR A 141 -20.95 -20.14 4.90
C TYR A 141 -19.48 -20.60 4.94
N GLN A 142 -19.18 -21.78 4.38
CA GLN A 142 -17.81 -22.27 4.33
C GLN A 142 -16.96 -21.46 3.35
N ILE A 143 -17.53 -21.09 2.20
CA ILE A 143 -16.87 -20.21 1.22
C ILE A 143 -16.63 -18.84 1.82
N GLU A 144 -17.61 -18.27 2.53
CA GLU A 144 -17.45 -16.99 3.22
C GLU A 144 -16.30 -17.01 4.22
N ASN A 145 -16.26 -18.02 5.09
CA ASN A 145 -15.18 -18.17 6.06
C ASN A 145 -13.81 -18.32 5.37
N LEU A 146 -13.73 -19.07 4.27
CA LEU A 146 -12.48 -19.23 3.54
C LEU A 146 -12.01 -17.90 2.92
N MET A 147 -12.93 -17.16 2.29
CA MET A 147 -12.67 -15.82 1.75
C MET A 147 -12.19 -14.86 2.84
N ASP A 148 -12.78 -14.90 4.04
CA ASP A 148 -12.36 -14.05 5.15
C ASP A 148 -10.94 -14.39 5.64
N ASN A 149 -10.61 -15.68 5.80
CA ASN A 149 -9.27 -16.10 6.19
C ASN A 149 -8.21 -15.69 5.15
N GLU A 150 -8.51 -15.79 3.86
CA GLU A 150 -7.59 -15.39 2.80
C GLU A 150 -7.41 -13.86 2.76
N ILE A 151 -8.50 -13.10 2.89
CA ILE A 151 -8.43 -11.62 2.96
C ILE A 151 -7.63 -11.17 4.19
N GLU A 152 -7.80 -11.85 5.33
CA GLU A 152 -7.02 -11.59 6.55
C GLU A 152 -5.53 -11.91 6.35
N THR A 153 -5.21 -13.07 5.78
CA THR A 153 -3.82 -13.46 5.46
C THR A 153 -3.16 -12.44 4.54
N HIS A 154 -3.84 -12.02 3.47
CA HIS A 154 -3.35 -10.97 2.58
C HIS A 154 -3.14 -9.63 3.30
N HIS A 155 -4.02 -9.28 4.25
CA HIS A 155 -3.88 -8.06 5.04
C HIS A 155 -2.66 -8.14 5.99
N GLU A 156 -2.41 -9.28 6.62
CA GLU A 156 -1.23 -9.50 7.47
C GLU A 156 0.08 -9.41 6.67
N ASP A 157 0.14 -10.06 5.51
CA ASP A 157 1.30 -10.01 4.62
C ASP A 157 1.59 -8.58 4.12
N ALA A 158 0.54 -7.82 3.82
CA ALA A 158 0.63 -6.42 3.43
C ALA A 158 1.03 -5.48 4.59
N GLU A 159 0.74 -5.85 5.84
CA GLU A 159 1.08 -5.04 7.02
C GLU A 159 2.57 -5.16 7.40
N MET A 160 3.23 -6.27 7.05
CA MET A 160 4.66 -6.49 7.28
C MET A 160 5.55 -5.31 6.82
N PRO A 161 5.55 -4.88 5.54
CA PRO A 161 6.37 -3.75 5.11
C PRO A 161 5.98 -2.42 5.77
N ILE A 162 4.70 -2.24 6.13
CA ILE A 162 4.24 -1.04 6.85
C ILE A 162 4.90 -1.00 8.24
N GLN A 163 4.84 -2.10 8.98
CA GLN A 163 5.42 -2.21 10.31
C GLN A 163 6.93 -1.99 10.27
N THR A 164 7.63 -2.59 9.30
CA THR A 164 9.06 -2.42 9.13
C THR A 164 9.45 -0.95 8.93
N ILE A 165 8.75 -0.23 8.04
CA ILE A 165 9.03 1.20 7.79
C ILE A 165 8.67 2.04 9.03
N SER A 166 7.56 1.73 9.70
CA SER A 166 7.16 2.43 10.93
C SER A 166 8.19 2.27 12.05
N GLN A 167 8.64 1.05 12.33
CA GLN A 167 9.68 0.79 13.34
C GLN A 167 10.99 1.52 13.02
N LEU A 168 11.37 1.54 11.74
CA LEU A 168 12.55 2.29 11.30
C LEU A 168 12.38 3.80 11.56
N ALA A 169 11.19 4.36 11.28
CA ALA A 169 10.90 5.76 11.54
C ALA A 169 10.97 6.08 13.04
N ASP A 170 10.42 5.21 13.89
CA ASP A 170 10.40 5.39 15.34
C ASP A 170 11.81 5.30 15.96
N ALA A 171 12.71 4.54 15.34
CA ALA A 171 14.10 4.41 15.79
C ALA A 171 15.01 5.58 15.38
N MET A 172 14.68 6.31 14.30
CA MET A 172 15.53 7.38 13.76
C MET A 172 15.85 8.50 14.77
N PRO A 173 14.91 9.02 15.58
CA PRO A 173 15.22 10.02 16.59
C PRO A 173 16.19 9.50 17.65
N ALA A 174 16.08 8.23 18.04
CA ALA A 174 16.98 7.61 19.01
C ALA A 174 18.41 7.51 18.45
N PHE A 175 18.59 7.15 17.18
CA PHE A 175 19.92 7.19 16.56
C PHE A 175 20.47 8.60 16.40
N GLY A 176 19.61 9.60 16.17
CA GLY A 176 20.00 11.01 16.22
C GLY A 176 20.56 11.42 17.60
N ILE A 177 19.94 10.95 18.68
CA ILE A 177 20.45 11.17 20.05
C ILE A 177 21.80 10.46 20.25
N VAL A 178 21.95 9.22 19.79
CA VAL A 178 23.24 8.49 19.88
C VAL A 178 24.35 9.27 19.17
N ALA A 179 24.07 9.76 17.96
CA ALA A 179 25.00 10.53 17.16
C ALA A 179 25.40 11.85 17.87
N ALA A 180 24.42 12.56 18.42
CA ALA A 180 24.66 13.76 19.23
C ALA A 180 25.49 13.49 20.49
N VAL A 181 25.22 12.40 21.21
CA VAL A 181 26.01 12.00 22.39
C VAL A 181 27.46 11.71 21.99
N MET A 182 27.69 11.01 20.87
CA MET A 182 29.04 10.78 20.35
C MET A 182 29.76 12.09 19.99
N GLY A 183 29.06 13.04 19.37
CA GLY A 183 29.60 14.38 19.08
C GLY A 183 29.96 15.17 20.34
N VAL A 184 29.13 15.09 21.39
CA VAL A 184 29.43 15.72 22.69
C VAL A 184 30.65 15.08 23.34
N VAL A 185 30.76 13.75 23.31
CA VAL A 185 31.96 13.04 23.83
C VAL A 185 33.21 13.50 23.10
N HIS A 186 33.17 13.61 21.77
CA HIS A 186 34.30 14.09 20.98
C HIS A 186 34.67 15.56 21.30
N THR A 187 33.67 16.41 21.51
CA THR A 187 33.86 17.79 21.94
C THR A 187 34.57 17.85 23.30
N MET A 188 34.12 17.06 24.27
CA MET A 188 34.69 17.03 25.62
C MET A 188 36.12 16.47 25.63
N ALA A 189 36.42 15.49 24.77
CA ALA A 189 37.79 15.00 24.58
C ALA A 189 38.72 16.08 24.00
N SER A 190 38.16 17.11 23.36
CA SER A 190 38.88 18.19 22.68
C SER A 190 38.82 19.52 23.44
N VAL A 191 38.45 19.51 24.72
CA VAL A 191 38.19 20.71 25.55
C VAL A 191 39.34 21.72 25.61
N GLY A 192 40.58 21.29 25.32
CA GLY A 192 41.75 22.16 25.25
C GLY A 192 41.85 23.01 23.98
N LEU A 193 41.00 22.79 22.98
CA LEU A 193 40.98 23.56 21.74
C LEU A 193 40.46 25.00 21.95
N PRO A 194 40.80 25.94 21.06
CA PRO A 194 40.25 27.30 21.12
C PRO A 194 38.72 27.31 21.10
N PRO A 195 38.07 28.29 21.76
CA PRO A 195 36.60 28.37 21.83
C PRO A 195 35.89 28.34 20.47
N ALA A 196 36.53 28.90 19.42
CA ALA A 196 35.99 28.89 18.07
C ALA A 196 35.88 27.47 17.48
N GLU A 197 36.89 26.62 17.70
CA GLU A 197 36.91 25.23 17.22
C GLU A 197 35.95 24.35 18.02
N LEU A 198 35.87 24.56 19.34
CA LEU A 198 34.88 23.90 20.19
C LEU A 198 33.44 24.24 19.74
N GLY A 199 33.18 25.50 19.36
CA GLY A 199 31.88 25.90 18.83
C GLY A 199 31.47 25.12 17.59
N VAL A 200 32.42 24.77 16.70
CA VAL A 200 32.16 23.93 15.53
C VAL A 200 31.80 22.51 15.95
N LEU A 201 32.54 21.89 16.87
CA LEU A 201 32.26 20.53 17.36
C LEU A 201 30.90 20.43 18.07
N ILE A 202 30.53 21.44 18.86
CA ILE A 202 29.21 21.52 19.50
C ILE A 202 28.11 21.63 18.45
N ALA A 203 28.30 22.49 17.44
CA ALA A 203 27.32 22.63 16.36
C ALA A 203 27.13 21.32 15.60
N GLN A 204 28.21 20.58 15.31
CA GLN A 204 28.15 19.27 14.67
C GLN A 204 27.33 18.26 15.49
N ALA A 205 27.57 18.19 16.80
CA ALA A 205 26.84 17.29 17.70
C ALA A 205 25.32 17.57 17.71
N LEU A 206 24.91 18.84 17.64
CA LEU A 206 23.48 19.20 17.61
C LEU A 206 22.79 18.84 16.29
N VAL A 207 23.54 18.77 15.19
CA VAL A 207 23.02 18.40 13.87
C VAL A 207 22.55 16.94 13.84
N GLY A 208 23.19 16.04 14.60
CA GLY A 208 22.80 14.63 14.68
C GLY A 208 21.34 14.43 15.11
N THR A 209 20.93 15.04 16.23
CA THR A 209 19.54 14.97 16.72
C THR A 209 18.56 15.59 15.73
N PHE A 210 18.93 16.73 15.14
CA PHE A 210 18.10 17.40 14.13
C PHE A 210 17.85 16.50 12.91
N ILE A 211 18.89 15.91 12.34
CA ILE A 211 18.79 15.01 11.18
C ILE A 211 17.96 13.77 11.55
N GLY A 212 18.17 13.17 12.71
CA GLY A 212 17.41 12.00 13.16
C GLY A 212 15.90 12.27 13.20
N ILE A 213 15.49 13.38 13.82
CA ILE A 213 14.07 13.79 13.90
C ILE A 213 13.51 14.15 12.52
N LEU A 214 14.29 14.87 11.70
CA LEU A 214 13.86 15.27 10.36
C LEU A 214 13.64 14.05 9.45
N LEU A 215 14.55 13.08 9.47
CA LEU A 215 14.41 11.84 8.70
C LEU A 215 13.21 11.02 9.17
N ALA A 216 13.04 10.87 10.49
CA ALA A 216 11.93 10.14 11.09
C ALA A 216 10.58 10.68 10.62
N TYR A 217 10.27 11.93 10.99
CA TYR A 217 8.93 12.49 10.87
C TYR A 217 8.71 13.24 9.56
N GLY A 218 9.78 13.76 8.94
CA GLY A 218 9.71 14.46 7.66
C GLY A 218 9.66 13.51 6.46
N PHE A 219 10.26 12.32 6.57
CA PHE A 219 10.44 11.43 5.42
C PHE A 219 9.90 10.02 5.64
N ILE A 220 10.33 9.30 6.68
CA ILE A 220 10.05 7.85 6.79
C ILE A 220 8.63 7.57 7.32
N ALA A 221 8.20 8.22 8.41
CA ALA A 221 6.87 7.98 9.00
C ALA A 221 5.69 8.31 8.06
N PRO A 222 5.72 9.40 7.27
CA PRO A 222 4.68 9.68 6.28
C PRO A 222 4.57 8.60 5.19
N LEU A 223 5.69 7.97 4.81
CA LEU A 223 5.69 6.89 3.83
C LEU A 223 4.99 5.64 4.37
N ALA A 224 5.24 5.26 5.63
CA ALA A 224 4.52 4.14 6.27
C ALA A 224 3.01 4.41 6.32
N SER A 225 2.62 5.63 6.70
CA SER A 225 1.21 6.05 6.78
C SER A 225 0.53 6.01 5.41
N LEU A 226 1.23 6.46 4.37
CA LEU A 226 0.73 6.39 3.00
C LEU A 226 0.60 4.95 2.50
N LEU A 227 1.57 4.09 2.82
CA LEU A 227 1.56 2.68 2.44
C LEU A 227 0.33 1.99 3.04
N ARG A 228 0.09 2.19 4.34
CA ARG A 228 -1.11 1.69 5.05
C ARG A 228 -2.40 2.10 4.38
N ARG A 229 -2.52 3.36 3.99
CA ARG A 229 -3.72 3.84 3.28
C ARG A 229 -3.94 3.11 1.96
N LYS A 230 -2.88 2.90 1.17
CA LYS A 230 -2.98 2.18 -0.11
C LYS A 230 -3.36 0.71 0.06
N HIS A 231 -2.83 0.04 1.09
CA HIS A 231 -3.19 -1.34 1.38
C HIS A 231 -4.64 -1.49 1.82
N HIS A 232 -5.17 -0.55 2.62
CA HIS A 232 -6.60 -0.55 2.95
C HIS A 232 -7.52 -0.39 1.72
N GLU A 233 -7.10 0.36 0.70
CA GLU A 233 -7.84 0.44 -0.57
C GLU A 233 -7.87 -0.91 -1.31
N THR A 234 -6.80 -1.70 -1.20
CA THR A 234 -6.69 -3.04 -1.82
C THR A 234 -7.70 -4.03 -1.26
N ALA A 235 -7.85 -4.07 0.06
CA ALA A 235 -8.81 -4.94 0.75
C ALA A 235 -10.26 -4.73 0.26
N LYS A 236 -10.60 -3.52 -0.21
CA LYS A 236 -11.95 -3.21 -0.70
C LYS A 236 -12.30 -3.90 -2.02
N MET A 237 -11.33 -4.20 -2.88
CA MET A 237 -11.60 -4.98 -4.10
C MET A 237 -11.94 -6.43 -3.76
N TYR A 238 -11.18 -7.09 -2.89
CA TYR A 238 -11.50 -8.44 -2.44
C TYR A 238 -12.87 -8.52 -1.76
N GLN A 239 -13.18 -7.55 -0.89
CA GLN A 239 -14.52 -7.46 -0.28
C GLN A 239 -15.63 -7.31 -1.33
N CYS A 240 -15.38 -6.53 -2.39
CA CYS A 240 -16.34 -6.36 -3.49
C CYS A 240 -16.59 -7.70 -4.22
N VAL A 241 -15.54 -8.46 -4.51
CA VAL A 241 -15.65 -9.79 -5.13
C VAL A 241 -16.38 -10.76 -4.20
N LYS A 242 -15.92 -10.90 -2.95
CA LYS A 242 -16.53 -11.75 -1.92
C LYS A 242 -18.04 -11.54 -1.84
N VAL A 243 -18.46 -10.31 -1.60
CA VAL A 243 -19.88 -10.00 -1.39
C VAL A 243 -20.72 -10.24 -2.66
N THR A 244 -20.12 -10.03 -3.83
CA THR A 244 -20.78 -10.30 -5.12
C THR A 244 -20.98 -11.81 -5.36
N LEU A 245 -19.95 -12.62 -5.11
CA LEU A 245 -20.02 -14.07 -5.25
C LEU A 245 -20.97 -14.70 -4.23
N LEU A 246 -20.90 -14.29 -2.96
CA LEU A 246 -21.81 -14.76 -1.91
C LEU A 246 -23.27 -14.40 -2.21
N ALA A 247 -23.54 -13.21 -2.76
CA ALA A 247 -24.89 -12.87 -3.19
C ALA A 247 -25.39 -13.80 -4.32
N SER A 248 -24.52 -14.17 -5.25
CA SER A 248 -24.88 -15.14 -6.29
C SER A 248 -25.13 -16.54 -5.74
N LEU A 249 -24.32 -17.01 -4.78
CA LEU A 249 -24.49 -18.31 -4.12
C LEU A 249 -25.82 -18.40 -3.36
N ASN A 250 -26.26 -17.29 -2.77
CA ASN A 250 -27.58 -17.16 -2.14
C ASN A 250 -28.75 -17.06 -3.13
N GLY A 251 -28.50 -17.17 -4.44
CA GLY A 251 -29.53 -17.20 -5.48
C GLY A 251 -30.04 -15.83 -5.94
N TYR A 252 -29.40 -14.72 -5.55
CA TYR A 252 -29.76 -13.41 -6.05
C TYR A 252 -29.45 -13.27 -7.56
N ALA A 253 -30.21 -12.41 -8.24
CA ALA A 253 -29.97 -12.14 -9.65
C ALA A 253 -28.60 -11.47 -9.86
N PRO A 254 -27.87 -11.73 -10.98
CA PRO A 254 -26.55 -11.16 -11.24
C PRO A 254 -26.48 -9.63 -11.09
N ALA A 255 -27.50 -8.92 -11.59
CA ALA A 255 -27.58 -7.46 -11.44
C ALA A 255 -27.68 -7.01 -9.97
N LEU A 256 -28.40 -7.77 -9.13
CA LEU A 256 -28.52 -7.49 -7.70
C LEU A 256 -27.26 -7.91 -6.93
N ALA A 257 -26.62 -9.02 -7.32
CA ALA A 257 -25.37 -9.48 -6.72
C ALA A 257 -24.26 -8.42 -6.86
N VAL A 258 -24.15 -7.80 -8.03
CA VAL A 258 -23.18 -6.72 -8.26
C VAL A 258 -23.53 -5.43 -7.49
N GLU A 259 -24.81 -5.16 -7.24
CA GLU A 259 -25.21 -4.06 -6.34
C GLU A 259 -24.76 -4.29 -4.89
N PHE A 260 -24.72 -5.54 -4.43
CA PHE A 260 -24.18 -5.86 -3.10
C PHE A 260 -22.68 -5.53 -3.05
N GLY A 261 -21.92 -5.93 -4.08
CA GLY A 261 -20.51 -5.55 -4.23
C GLY A 261 -20.29 -4.03 -4.25
N ARG A 262 -21.14 -3.28 -4.95
CA ARG A 262 -21.07 -1.81 -4.97
C ARG A 262 -21.18 -1.19 -3.57
N LYS A 263 -21.95 -1.79 -2.67
CA LYS A 263 -22.20 -1.23 -1.32
C LYS A 263 -21.00 -1.33 -0.38
N VAL A 264 -20.02 -2.18 -0.66
CA VAL A 264 -18.79 -2.28 0.16
C VAL A 264 -17.67 -1.33 -0.27
N ILE A 265 -17.75 -0.78 -1.49
CA ILE A 265 -16.78 0.18 -2.03
C ILE A 265 -16.83 1.49 -1.26
N SER A 266 -15.66 2.11 -1.00
CA SER A 266 -15.55 3.43 -0.37
C SER A 266 -16.37 4.50 -1.12
N ALA A 267 -17.05 5.40 -0.39
CA ALA A 267 -17.99 6.35 -0.98
C ALA A 267 -17.38 7.28 -2.05
N THR A 268 -16.08 7.57 -1.96
CA THR A 268 -15.32 8.40 -2.90
C THR A 268 -15.16 7.75 -4.28
N GLU A 269 -15.05 6.42 -4.33
CA GLU A 269 -14.79 5.66 -5.56
C GLU A 269 -16.03 4.87 -6.01
N ARG A 270 -17.04 4.78 -5.14
CA ARG A 270 -18.28 4.06 -5.40
C ARG A 270 -19.06 4.72 -6.54
N PRO A 271 -19.37 3.98 -7.61
CA PRO A 271 -20.26 4.48 -8.63
C PRO A 271 -21.69 4.67 -8.08
N SER A 272 -22.41 5.62 -8.67
CA SER A 272 -23.83 5.76 -8.39
C SER A 272 -24.59 4.54 -8.90
N PHE A 273 -25.79 4.34 -8.36
CA PHE A 273 -26.68 3.27 -8.81
C PHE A 273 -26.94 3.36 -10.32
N SER A 274 -27.29 4.56 -10.81
CA SER A 274 -27.59 4.78 -12.23
C SER A 274 -26.38 4.51 -13.15
N GLU A 275 -25.17 4.83 -12.70
CA GLU A 275 -23.96 4.54 -13.48
C GLU A 275 -23.69 3.04 -13.57
N LEU A 276 -23.81 2.31 -12.46
CA LEU A 276 -23.66 0.86 -12.46
C LEU A 276 -24.74 0.20 -13.32
N GLU A 277 -26.00 0.60 -13.15
CA GLU A 277 -27.11 0.04 -13.93
C GLU A 277 -26.92 0.27 -15.43
N ASN A 278 -26.52 1.48 -15.83
CA ASN A 278 -26.24 1.79 -17.23
C ASN A 278 -25.07 0.96 -17.78
N HIS A 279 -24.01 0.77 -17.00
CA HIS A 279 -22.87 -0.03 -17.41
C HIS A 279 -23.25 -1.51 -17.58
N VAL A 280 -23.97 -2.08 -16.62
CA VAL A 280 -24.48 -3.45 -16.68
C VAL A 280 -25.41 -3.65 -17.88
N ARG A 281 -26.28 -2.66 -18.19
CA ARG A 281 -27.12 -2.68 -19.40
C ARG A 281 -26.31 -2.66 -20.69
N GLN A 282 -25.26 -1.84 -20.77
CA GLN A 282 -24.38 -1.80 -21.94
C GLN A 282 -23.65 -3.12 -22.15
N VAL A 283 -23.14 -3.72 -21.07
CA VAL A 283 -22.52 -5.05 -21.06
C VAL A 283 -23.50 -6.11 -21.57
N ARG A 284 -24.75 -6.09 -21.08
CA ARG A 284 -25.83 -6.99 -21.54
C ARG A 284 -26.15 -6.87 -23.03
N THR A 285 -25.92 -5.72 -23.65
CA THR A 285 -26.28 -5.46 -25.05
C THR A 285 -25.15 -5.83 -26.03
N LYS A 286 -23.92 -6.04 -25.52
CA LYS A 286 -22.75 -6.41 -26.32
C LYS A 286 -22.56 -7.94 -26.46
N ASN A 287 -23.32 -8.74 -25.71
CA ASN A 287 -23.38 -10.20 -25.79
C ASN A 287 -24.70 -10.62 -26.46
#